data_AF-K1TZQ1-F1
#
_entry.id   AF-K1TZQ1-F1
#
_cell.length_a   1.000
_cell.length_b   1.000
_cell.length_c   1.000
_cell.angle_alpha   90.00
_cell.angle_beta   90.00
_cell.angle_gamma   90.00
#
_symmetry.space_group_name_H-M   'P 1'
#
loop_
_entity.id
_entity.type
_entity.pdbx_description
1 polymer ?
#
loop_
_entity_poly.entity_id
_entity_poly.type
_entity_poly.pdbx_seq_one_letter_code
_entity_poly.pdbx_strand_id
1 'polypeptide(L)'
;LQVPELSRSSSEMDLITRRVIKEIEQEGREINLKNYVNPDTQEYEEMVGRICKQLKFTTLQFQRLDDMIESVGIGREKLCTYCWDGRE
;
A
#
# COMPACT_ATOMS: atom_id res chain seq x y z
N LEU A 1 24.47 3.91 -15.60
CA LEU A 1 23.73 4.45 -14.43
C LEU A 1 22.77 3.36 -13.99
N GLN A 2 23.10 2.66 -12.90
CA GLN A 2 22.23 1.62 -12.35
C GLN A 2 21.13 2.32 -11.58
N VAL A 3 19.95 2.44 -12.18
CA VAL A 3 18.74 2.85 -11.46
C VAL A 3 18.49 1.76 -10.42
N PRO A 4 18.40 2.07 -9.12
CA PRO A 4 18.05 1.07 -8.13
C PRO A 4 16.65 0.59 -8.48
N GLU A 5 16.52 -0.65 -8.94
CA GLU A 5 15.20 -1.25 -9.05
C GLU A 5 14.62 -1.31 -7.64
N LEU A 6 13.43 -0.72 -7.45
CA LEU A 6 12.59 -0.92 -6.27
C LEU A 6 12.07 -2.38 -6.16
N SER A 7 12.69 -3.34 -6.86
CA SER A 7 12.29 -4.75 -7.00
C SER A 7 13.02 -5.70 -6.05
N ARG A 8 13.93 -5.21 -5.20
CA ARG A 8 14.92 -6.07 -4.51
C ARG A 8 14.58 -6.53 -3.08
N SER A 9 13.31 -6.77 -2.75
CA SER A 9 12.97 -7.85 -1.80
C SER A 9 11.58 -8.41 -2.09
N SER A 10 11.53 -9.72 -2.36
CA SER A 10 10.41 -10.41 -3.02
C SER A 10 9.38 -10.98 -2.06
N SER A 11 9.25 -10.43 -0.84
CA SER A 11 8.25 -10.87 0.11
C SER A 11 7.21 -9.78 0.27
N GLU A 12 5.94 -10.09 -0.01
CA GLU A 12 4.82 -9.18 0.27
C GLU A 12 4.84 -8.67 1.72
N MET A 13 5.40 -9.45 2.64
CA MET A 13 5.53 -9.11 4.06
C MET A 13 6.56 -8.01 4.35
N ASP A 14 7.43 -7.67 3.40
CA ASP A 14 8.35 -6.53 3.52
C ASP A 14 7.58 -5.20 3.42
N LEU A 15 6.42 -5.22 2.77
CA LEU A 15 5.50 -4.08 2.72
C LEU A 15 4.78 -3.97 4.07
N ILE A 16 5.04 -2.86 4.79
CA ILE A 16 4.45 -2.59 6.11
C ILE A 16 2.91 -2.64 6.07
N THR A 17 2.31 -2.13 5.00
CA THR A 17 0.86 -2.16 4.79
C THR A 17 0.34 -3.59 4.73
N ARG A 18 0.94 -4.46 3.91
CA ARG A 18 0.51 -5.87 3.78
C ARG A 18 0.64 -6.65 5.08
N ARG A 19 1.71 -6.42 5.85
CA ARG A 19 1.89 -7.01 7.18
C ARG A 19 0.80 -6.56 8.15
N VAL A 20 0.52 -5.26 8.23
CA VAL A 20 -0.53 -4.74 9.11
C VAL A 20 -1.93 -5.20 8.69
N ILE A 21 -2.21 -5.26 7.39
CA ILE A 21 -3.47 -5.81 6.88
C ILE A 21 -3.63 -7.28 7.30
N LYS A 22 -2.57 -8.08 7.18
CA LYS A 22 -2.58 -9.48 7.66
C LYS A 22 -2.87 -9.58 9.16
N GLU A 23 -2.34 -8.65 9.96
CA GLU A 23 -2.61 -8.59 11.40
C GLU A 23 -4.06 -8.18 11.72
N ILE A 24 -4.68 -7.31 10.90
CA ILE A 24 -6.06 -6.84 11.07
C ILE A 24 -7.05 -7.96 10.72
N GLU A 25 -6.91 -8.56 9.54
CA GLU A 25 -7.90 -9.53 9.01
C GLU A 25 -7.76 -10.94 9.61
N GLN A 26 -6.63 -11.24 10.25
CA GLN A 26 -6.29 -12.55 10.81
C GLN A 26 -6.20 -13.66 9.74
N GLU A 27 -5.52 -14.78 10.05
CA GLU A 27 -5.26 -15.82 9.06
C GLU A 27 -6.56 -16.54 8.62
N GLY A 28 -6.79 -16.61 7.30
CA GLY A 28 -7.84 -17.43 6.68
C GLY A 28 -8.96 -16.67 5.96
N ARG A 29 -8.93 -15.33 5.94
CA ARG A 29 -9.86 -14.51 5.15
C ARG A 29 -9.23 -14.03 3.85
N GLU A 30 -10.06 -13.92 2.81
CA GLU A 30 -9.66 -13.27 1.56
C GLU A 30 -9.52 -11.76 1.80
N ILE A 31 -8.30 -11.25 1.64
CA ILE A 31 -7.98 -9.84 1.86
C ILE A 31 -8.30 -9.07 0.58
N ASN A 32 -9.25 -8.14 0.64
CA ASN A 32 -9.52 -7.22 -0.45
C ASN A 32 -8.70 -5.92 -0.30
N LEU A 33 -7.57 -5.86 -1.00
CA LEU A 33 -6.67 -4.69 -0.97
C LEU A 33 -7.35 -3.37 -1.38
N LYS A 34 -8.46 -3.41 -2.13
CA LYS A 34 -9.19 -2.19 -2.53
C LYS A 34 -9.68 -1.39 -1.32
N ASN A 35 -10.01 -2.08 -0.22
CA ASN A 35 -10.46 -1.42 1.00
C ASN A 35 -9.31 -0.74 1.75
N TYR A 36 -8.05 -1.06 1.44
CA TYR A 36 -6.87 -0.50 2.10
C TYR A 36 -6.08 0.47 1.22
N VAL A 37 -6.57 0.79 0.01
CA VAL A 37 -5.99 1.83 -0.86
C VAL A 37 -6.89 3.04 -1.03
N ASN A 38 -8.15 2.95 -0.56
CA ASN A 38 -9.08 4.06 -0.57
C ASN A 38 -9.03 4.79 0.79
N PRO A 39 -8.66 6.08 0.85
CA PRO A 39 -8.59 6.81 2.11
C PRO A 39 -9.95 7.00 2.81
N ASP A 40 -11.07 6.82 2.10
CA ASP A 40 -12.43 7.02 2.63
C ASP A 40 -13.00 5.77 3.34
N THR A 41 -12.25 4.67 3.42
CA THR A 41 -12.68 3.43 4.06
C THR A 41 -12.21 3.33 5.51
N GLN A 42 -12.98 2.65 6.34
CA GLN A 42 -12.62 2.39 7.73
C GLN A 42 -11.38 1.50 7.83
N GLU A 43 -11.23 0.55 6.91
CA GLU A 43 -10.09 -0.37 6.84
C GLU A 43 -8.77 0.37 6.59
N TYR A 44 -8.78 1.39 5.72
CA TYR A 44 -7.62 2.23 5.48
C TYR A 44 -7.24 3.02 6.74
N GLU A 45 -8.22 3.65 7.40
CA GLU A 45 -7.98 4.41 8.63
C GLU A 45 -7.41 3.51 9.74
N GLU A 46 -7.95 2.30 9.91
CA GLU A 46 -7.43 1.34 10.90
C GLU A 46 -5.99 0.93 10.57
N MET A 47 -5.70 0.62 9.31
CA MET A 47 -4.35 0.27 8.86
C MET A 47 -3.36 1.40 9.15
N VAL A 48 -3.67 2.63 8.73
CA VAL A 48 -2.82 3.80 8.99
C VAL A 48 -2.62 4.01 10.49
N GLY A 49 -3.69 3.91 11.29
CA GLY A 49 -3.63 4.03 12.74
C GLY A 49 -2.75 2.97 13.41
N ARG A 50 -2.78 1.73 12.94
CA ARG A 50 -1.89 0.65 13.41
C ARG A 50 -0.43 0.93 13.06
N ILE A 51 -0.15 1.36 11.82
CA ILE A 51 1.21 1.71 11.38
C ILE A 51 1.75 2.88 12.22
N CYS A 52 0.96 3.93 12.43
CA CYS A 52 1.31 5.07 13.29
C CYS A 52 1.70 4.61 14.70
N LYS A 53 0.90 3.73 15.32
CA LYS A 53 1.19 3.19 16.66
C LYS A 53 2.47 2.36 16.69
N GLN A 54 2.70 1.49 15.71
CA GLN A 54 3.89 0.64 15.64
C GLN A 54 5.17 1.46 15.44
N LEU A 55 5.14 2.46 14.56
CA LEU A 55 6.30 3.29 14.21
C LEU A 55 6.43 4.56 15.07
N LYS A 56 5.49 4.78 16.01
CA LYS A 56 5.43 5.93 16.92
C LYS A 56 5.36 7.29 16.21
N PHE A 57 4.58 7.36 15.13
CA PHE A 57 4.27 8.61 14.45
C PHE A 57 3.01 9.27 15.03
N THR A 58 2.99 10.61 15.03
CA THR A 58 1.79 11.40 15.37
C THR A 58 0.75 11.37 14.26
N THR A 59 1.20 11.40 13.00
CA THR A 59 0.37 11.35 11.80
C THR A 59 1.11 10.60 10.70
N LEU A 60 0.37 9.89 9.84
CA LEU A 60 0.87 9.24 8.63
C LEU A 60 -0.15 9.44 7.53
N GLN A 61 0.32 9.76 6.33
CA GLN A 61 -0.52 9.89 5.15
C GLN A 61 0.23 9.32 3.95
N PHE A 62 -0.42 8.43 3.20
CA PHE A 62 0.06 7.99 1.90
C PHE A 62 -0.42 8.96 0.82
N GLN A 63 0.38 9.13 -0.25
CA GLN A 63 -0.11 9.76 -1.47
C GLN A 63 -1.24 8.90 -2.04
N ARG A 64 -2.19 9.47 -2.80
CA ARG A 64 -3.21 8.66 -3.46
C ARG A 64 -2.66 8.11 -4.78
N LEU A 65 -3.11 6.92 -5.16
CA LEU A 65 -2.63 6.26 -6.37
C LEU A 65 -3.11 6.96 -7.65
N ASP A 66 -4.34 7.46 -7.64
CA ASP A 66 -4.90 8.27 -8.73
C ASP A 66 -4.12 9.56 -8.95
N ASP A 67 -3.86 10.31 -7.87
CA ASP A 67 -3.03 11.53 -7.94
C ASP A 67 -1.64 11.25 -8.51
N MET A 68 -1.03 10.12 -8.11
CA MET A 68 0.28 9.72 -8.62
C MET A 68 0.23 9.38 -10.11
N ILE A 69 -0.74 8.58 -10.57
CA ILE A 69 -0.90 8.22 -11.98
C ILE A 69 -1.14 9.48 -12.83
N GLU A 70 -2.02 10.38 -12.40
CA GLU A 70 -2.29 11.63 -13.09
C GLU A 70 -1.04 12.51 -13.19
N SER A 71 -0.25 12.60 -12.11
CA SER A 71 0.98 13.40 -12.09
C SER A 71 2.09 12.85 -13.00
N VAL A 72 2.19 11.54 -13.21
CA VAL A 72 3.19 10.98 -14.15
C VAL A 72 2.80 11.26 -15.60
N GLY A 73 1.49 11.35 -15.90
CA GLY A 73 1.01 11.67 -17.25
C GLY A 73 1.19 10.54 -18.27
N ILE A 74 1.47 9.32 -17.81
CA ILE A 74 1.46 8.11 -18.63
C ILE A 74 0.35 7.18 -18.15
N GLY A 75 -0.29 6.47 -19.08
CA GLY A 75 -1.39 5.58 -18.76
C GLY A 75 -1.00 4.51 -17.74
N ARG A 76 -1.97 4.12 -16.90
CA ARG A 76 -1.80 3.15 -15.83
C ARG A 76 -1.18 1.82 -16.31
N GLU A 77 -1.50 1.42 -17.53
CA GLU A 77 -0.97 0.21 -18.18
C GLU A 77 0.55 0.22 -18.38
N LYS A 78 1.19 1.39 -18.23
CA LYS A 78 2.65 1.58 -18.30
C LYS A 78 3.29 1.76 -16.93
N LEU A 79 2.51 1.64 -15.86
CA LEU A 79 2.95 1.82 -14.47
C LEU A 79 2.73 0.52 -13.69
N CYS A 80 3.80 0.02 -13.09
CA CYS A 80 3.67 -1.03 -12.08
C CYS A 80 3.02 -0.43 -10.83
N THR A 81 1.80 -0.89 -10.52
CA THR A 81 1.01 -0.44 -9.36
C THR A 81 0.81 -1.54 -8.31
N TYR A 82 1.47 -2.69 -8.50
CA TYR A 82 1.31 -3.88 -7.69
C TYR A 82 1.60 -3.68 -6.20
N CYS A 83 2.65 -2.92 -5.85
CA CYS A 83 2.97 -2.65 -4.45
C CYS A 83 1.87 -1.85 -3.72
N TRP A 84 0.99 -1.19 -4.48
CA TRP A 84 -0.10 -0.39 -3.96
C TRP A 84 -1.40 -1.19 -3.89
N ASP A 85 -1.88 -1.70 -5.02
CA ASP A 85 -3.21 -2.30 -5.12
C ASP A 85 -3.21 -3.78 -5.52
N GLY A 86 -2.03 -4.39 -5.62
CA GLY A 86 -1.85 -5.80 -5.96
C GLY A 86 -2.15 -6.12 -7.43
N ARG A 87 -2.29 -5.13 -8.31
CA ARG A 87 -2.54 -5.34 -9.74
C ARG A 87 -1.27 -5.12 -10.57
N GLU A 88 -1.02 -6.03 -11.51
CA GLU A 88 -0.03 -5.86 -12.59
C GLU A 88 -0.58 -4.98 -13.72
#